data_AF-A0A321LA71-F1
#
_entry.id   AF-A0A321LA71-F1
#
_cell.length_a   1.000
_cell.length_b   1.000
_cell.length_c   1.000
_cell.angle_alpha   90.00
_cell.angle_beta   90.00
_cell.angle_gamma   90.00
#
_symmetry.space_group_name_H-M   'P 1'
#
loop_
_entity.id
_entity.type
_entity.pdbx_description
1 polymer ?
#
loop_
_entity_poly.entity_id
_entity_poly.type
_entity_poly.pdbx_seq_one_letter_code
_entity_poly.pdbx_strand_id
1 'polypeptide(L)'
;MSKHQQPVWSAAAPGCAEESSRAECGSSNGTPESAAELQQRRREIDALDAELLRLLNERARIAHDLASVKKSSGLPVYDGQREQQILDRICEETQGPLGPESIVEIFRCIIRESRRVEETSMRELENNHFKQENHNGHQHGSRRVRG
;
A
#
# COMPACT_ATOMS: atom_id res chain seq x y z
N MET A 1 -2.61 16.93 -17.85
CA MET A 1 -3.20 15.58 -17.73
C MET A 1 -2.06 14.59 -17.58
N SER A 2 -1.58 14.39 -16.34
CA SER A 2 -0.38 13.59 -16.07
C SER A 2 -0.75 12.12 -15.99
N LYS A 3 -0.31 11.34 -16.98
CA LYS A 3 -0.58 9.90 -17.08
C LYS A 3 0.09 9.20 -15.90
N HIS A 4 -0.71 8.65 -15.00
CA HIS A 4 -0.22 7.78 -13.93
C HIS A 4 0.30 6.49 -14.55
N GLN A 5 1.60 6.27 -14.40
CA GLN A 5 2.27 5.02 -14.72
C GLN A 5 1.78 3.97 -13.70
N GLN A 6 0.95 3.03 -14.16
CA GLN A 6 0.56 1.86 -13.39
C GLN A 6 1.78 0.94 -13.19
N PRO A 7 1.94 0.27 -12.04
CA PRO A 7 3.03 -0.68 -11.86
C PRO A 7 2.75 -1.94 -12.69
N VAL A 8 3.73 -2.31 -13.52
CA VAL A 8 3.74 -3.54 -14.32
C VAL A 8 4.07 -4.73 -13.44
N TRP A 9 3.06 -5.31 -12.78
CA TRP A 9 3.10 -6.72 -12.43
C TRP A 9 2.03 -7.43 -13.28
N SER A 10 2.42 -7.71 -14.52
CA SER A 10 1.57 -8.41 -15.48
C SER A 10 1.52 -9.89 -15.11
N ALA A 11 0.37 -10.33 -14.61
CA ALA A 11 0.03 -11.74 -14.50
C ALA A 11 -0.75 -12.18 -15.77
N ALA A 12 -0.06 -12.98 -16.59
CA ALA A 12 -0.53 -14.01 -17.53
C ALA A 12 -1.38 -13.64 -18.78
N ALA A 13 -0.85 -14.04 -19.95
CA ALA A 13 -1.64 -14.65 -21.03
C ALA A 13 -0.86 -15.83 -21.66
N PRO A 14 -1.53 -16.96 -21.99
CA PRO A 14 -0.89 -18.15 -22.52
C PRO A 14 -0.75 -18.08 -24.05
N GLY A 15 0.37 -18.55 -24.58
CA GLY A 15 0.61 -18.64 -26.02
C GLY A 15 1.52 -19.81 -26.34
N CYS A 16 0.95 -20.86 -26.90
CA CYS A 16 1.65 -21.98 -27.52
C CYS A 16 2.38 -21.52 -28.78
N ALA A 17 3.66 -21.89 -28.89
CA ALA A 17 4.48 -22.13 -30.10
C ALA A 17 5.94 -22.14 -29.60
N GLU A 18 6.87 -22.98 -30.02
CA GLU A 18 6.92 -24.19 -30.82
C GLU A 18 8.32 -24.76 -30.55
N GLU A 19 8.49 -26.05 -30.77
CA GLU A 19 9.66 -26.84 -30.39
C GLU A 19 10.91 -26.48 -31.21
N SER A 20 12.08 -26.36 -30.55
CA SER A 20 13.35 -26.56 -31.26
C SER A 20 14.41 -27.18 -30.37
N SER A 21 14.85 -28.33 -30.84
CA SER A 21 15.86 -29.25 -30.36
C SER A 21 17.16 -28.61 -29.85
N ARG A 22 17.54 -28.97 -28.63
CA ARG A 22 18.90 -29.48 -28.36
C ARG A 22 18.94 -30.25 -27.04
N ALA A 23 19.17 -31.55 -27.15
CA ALA A 23 19.52 -32.39 -26.02
C ALA A 23 20.93 -32.07 -25.56
N GLU A 24 21.08 -31.56 -24.34
CA GLU A 24 22.28 -31.75 -23.52
C GLU A 24 21.81 -32.19 -22.13
N CYS A 25 21.72 -33.52 -21.98
CA CYS A 25 21.55 -34.19 -20.70
C CYS A 25 22.83 -34.03 -19.88
N GLY A 26 22.93 -32.91 -19.17
CA GLY A 26 23.82 -32.76 -18.03
C GLY A 26 23.14 -33.36 -16.81
N SER A 27 23.50 -34.60 -16.49
CA SER A 27 23.03 -35.31 -15.31
C SER A 27 23.39 -34.56 -14.03
N SER A 28 22.41 -33.90 -13.42
CA SER A 28 22.37 -33.67 -11.98
C SER A 28 21.09 -34.31 -11.46
N ASN A 29 21.25 -35.42 -10.75
CA ASN A 29 20.16 -36.04 -9.99
C ASN A 29 19.72 -35.08 -8.87
N GLY A 30 18.86 -34.11 -9.20
CA GLY A 30 17.99 -33.47 -8.22
C GLY A 30 16.84 -34.44 -7.94
N THR A 31 16.74 -34.96 -6.73
CA THR A 31 15.61 -35.79 -6.32
C THR A 31 14.31 -35.02 -6.52
N PRO A 32 13.27 -35.60 -7.17
CA PRO A 32 11.99 -34.91 -7.43
C PRO A 32 11.30 -34.44 -6.13
N GLU A 33 11.65 -35.06 -5.01
CA GLU A 33 11.23 -34.68 -3.65
C GLU A 33 11.67 -33.26 -3.27
N SER A 34 12.91 -32.87 -3.58
CA SER A 34 13.44 -31.52 -3.27
C SER A 34 12.75 -30.41 -4.07
N ALA A 35 12.38 -30.69 -5.33
CA ALA A 35 11.66 -29.74 -6.17
C ALA A 35 10.20 -29.57 -5.71
N ALA A 36 9.55 -30.66 -5.27
CA ALA A 36 8.21 -30.62 -4.72
C ALA A 36 8.16 -29.87 -3.38
N GLU A 37 9.11 -30.14 -2.47
CA GLU A 37 9.24 -29.43 -1.19
C GLU A 37 9.46 -27.93 -1.40
N LEU A 38 10.35 -27.54 -2.33
CA LEU A 38 10.58 -26.14 -2.66
C LEU A 38 9.31 -25.45 -3.14
N GLN A 39 8.53 -26.09 -4.02
CA GLN A 39 7.26 -25.54 -4.49
C GLN A 39 6.25 -25.38 -3.35
N GLN A 40 6.19 -26.36 -2.45
CA GLN A 40 5.31 -26.29 -1.29
C GLN A 40 5.66 -25.11 -0.37
N ARG A 41 6.96 -24.91 -0.07
CA ARG A 41 7.41 -23.75 0.73
C ARG A 41 7.12 -22.42 0.06
N ARG A 42 7.25 -22.33 -1.26
CA ARG A 42 6.87 -21.11 -2.01
C ARG A 42 5.38 -20.79 -1.87
N ARG A 43 4.50 -21.79 -1.96
CA ARG A 43 3.06 -21.59 -1.74
C ARG A 43 2.74 -21.11 -0.33
N GLU A 44 3.47 -21.61 0.68
CA GLU A 44 3.34 -21.14 2.06
C GLU A 44 3.73 -19.66 2.17
N ILE A 45 4.82 -19.23 1.51
CA ILE A 45 5.24 -17.82 1.45
C ILE A 45 4.17 -16.98 0.72
N ASP A 46 3.68 -17.42 -0.44
CA ASP A 46 2.66 -16.69 -1.21
C ASP A 46 1.38 -16.46 -0.38
N ALA A 47 0.99 -17.45 0.44
CA ALA A 47 -0.15 -17.33 1.33
C ALA A 47 0.09 -16.30 2.46
N LEU A 48 1.30 -16.28 3.03
CA LEU A 48 1.69 -15.27 4.02
C LEU A 48 1.75 -13.88 3.40
N ASP A 49 2.26 -13.74 2.19
CA ASP A 49 2.35 -12.48 1.47
C ASP A 49 0.96 -11.90 1.16
N ALA A 50 -0.01 -12.77 0.82
CA ALA A 50 -1.40 -12.36 0.65
C ALA A 50 -2.00 -11.80 1.95
N GLU A 51 -1.68 -12.41 3.10
CA GLU A 51 -2.15 -11.92 4.40
C GLU A 51 -1.45 -10.61 4.81
N LEU A 52 -0.14 -10.49 4.58
CA LEU A 52 0.59 -9.24 4.76
C LEU A 52 -0.02 -8.11 3.93
N LEU A 53 -0.32 -8.37 2.65
CA LEU A 53 -0.98 -7.39 1.80
C LEU A 53 -2.36 -6.98 2.34
N ARG A 54 -3.15 -7.94 2.82
CA ARG A 54 -4.46 -7.67 3.43
C ARG A 54 -4.31 -6.74 4.65
N LEU A 55 -3.38 -7.06 5.55
CA LEU A 55 -3.10 -6.28 6.76
C LEU A 55 -2.56 -4.87 6.45
N LEU A 56 -1.68 -4.74 5.47
CA LEU A 56 -1.15 -3.44 5.03
C LEU A 56 -2.25 -2.56 4.44
N ASN A 57 -3.15 -3.13 3.64
CA ASN A 57 -4.31 -2.41 3.10
C ASN A 57 -5.31 -2.00 4.19
N GLU A 58 -5.51 -2.85 5.20
CA GLU A 58 -6.31 -2.49 6.37
C GLU A 58 -5.71 -1.32 7.15
N ARG A 59 -4.40 -1.37 7.42
CA ARG A 59 -3.67 -0.26 8.05
C ARG A 59 -3.77 1.04 7.25
N ALA A 60 -3.63 0.96 5.94
CA ALA A 60 -3.75 2.11 5.05
C ALA A 60 -5.17 2.71 5.05
N ARG A 61 -6.22 1.88 5.12
CA ARG A 61 -7.61 2.34 5.26
C ARG A 61 -7.83 3.09 6.57
N ILE A 62 -7.31 2.56 7.68
CA ILE A 62 -7.37 3.26 8.98
C ILE A 62 -6.66 4.62 8.89
N ALA A 63 -5.49 4.70 8.24
CA ALA A 63 -4.77 5.95 8.05
C ALA A 63 -5.53 6.95 7.15
N HIS A 64 -6.19 6.47 6.10
CA HIS A 64 -7.08 7.28 5.25
C HIS A 64 -8.21 7.90 6.08
N ASP A 65 -8.88 7.10 6.91
CA ASP A 65 -10.02 7.57 7.70
C ASP A 65 -9.58 8.54 8.81
N LEU A 66 -8.41 8.31 9.40
CA LEU A 66 -7.79 9.22 10.37
C LEU A 66 -7.55 10.63 9.81
N ALA A 67 -7.34 10.78 8.50
CA ALA A 67 -7.16 12.08 7.85
C ALA A 67 -8.34 13.02 8.13
N SER A 68 -9.57 12.50 8.09
CA SER A 68 -10.78 13.27 8.34
C SER A 68 -10.87 13.76 9.79
N VAL A 69 -10.53 12.87 10.73
CA VAL A 69 -10.52 13.16 12.17
C VAL A 69 -9.48 14.23 12.48
N LYS A 70 -8.23 14.04 12.02
CA LYS A 70 -7.16 15.02 12.24
C LYS A 70 -7.45 16.36 11.59
N LYS A 71 -8.02 16.37 10.38
CA LYS A 71 -8.45 17.60 9.70
C LYS A 71 -9.50 18.35 10.52
N SER A 72 -10.55 17.66 10.99
CA SER A 72 -11.59 18.28 11.82
C SER A 72 -11.07 18.78 13.17
N SER A 73 -9.98 18.19 13.67
CA SER A 73 -9.33 18.55 14.93
C SER A 73 -8.19 19.55 14.78
N GLY A 74 -7.83 19.96 13.56
CA GLY A 74 -6.67 20.83 13.29
C GLY A 74 -5.31 20.20 13.63
N LEU A 75 -5.22 18.87 13.63
CA LEU A 75 -4.00 18.13 13.97
C LEU A 75 -3.13 17.86 12.73
N PRO A 76 -1.80 17.89 12.86
CA PRO A 76 -0.90 17.57 11.76
C PRO A 76 -0.92 16.08 11.43
N VAL A 77 -0.61 15.74 10.17
CA VAL A 77 -0.45 14.35 9.73
C VAL A 77 0.75 13.69 10.43
N TYR A 78 1.89 14.39 10.46
CA TYR A 78 3.12 13.90 11.07
C TYR A 78 3.09 14.05 12.59
N ASP A 79 3.27 12.92 13.28
CA ASP A 79 3.41 12.84 14.73
C ASP A 79 4.64 11.98 15.07
N GLY A 80 5.79 12.64 15.21
CA GLY A 80 7.06 11.95 15.48
C GLY A 80 7.09 11.19 16.79
N GLN A 81 6.39 11.68 17.83
CA GLN A 81 6.29 10.98 19.10
C GLN A 81 5.53 9.66 18.93
N ARG A 82 4.41 9.70 18.19
CA ARG A 82 3.64 8.49 17.91
C ARG A 82 4.42 7.48 17.05
N GLU A 83 5.15 7.96 16.04
CA GLU A 83 5.98 7.09 15.20
C GLU A 83 7.06 6.39 16.03
N GLN A 84 7.76 7.13 16.91
CA GLN A 84 8.79 6.56 17.79
C GLN A 84 8.21 5.49 18.74
N GLN A 85 7.07 5.76 19.37
CA GLN A 85 6.38 4.79 20.23
C GLN A 85 6.03 3.48 19.50
N ILE A 86 5.66 3.56 18.21
CA ILE A 86 5.39 2.37 17.41
C ILE A 86 6.68 1.58 17.20
N LEU A 87 7.78 2.25 16.85
CA LEU A 87 9.07 1.59 16.61
C LEU A 87 9.64 0.96 17.88
N ASP A 88 9.57 1.64 19.01
CA ASP A 88 10.07 1.13 20.30
C ASP A 88 9.31 -0.14 20.69
N ARG A 89 7.98 -0.11 20.64
CA ARG A 89 7.14 -1.29 20.92
C ARG A 89 7.46 -2.47 20.02
N ILE A 90 7.60 -2.23 18.71
CA ILE A 90 7.91 -3.30 17.76
C ILE A 90 9.32 -3.88 17.98
N CYS A 91 10.28 -3.04 18.37
CA CYS A 91 11.62 -3.49 18.75
C CYS A 91 11.56 -4.42 19.97
N GLU A 92 10.79 -4.05 21.00
CA GLU A 92 10.59 -4.85 22.22
C GLU A 92 9.87 -6.19 21.97
N GLU A 93 8.91 -6.21 21.03
CA GLU A 93 8.12 -7.40 20.69
C GLU A 93 8.86 -8.37 19.73
N THR A 94 10.02 -8.02 19.19
CA THR A 94 10.74 -8.84 18.20
C THR A 94 11.32 -10.11 18.83
N GLN A 95 10.79 -11.28 18.45
CA GLN A 95 11.23 -12.61 18.92
C GLN A 95 11.56 -13.58 17.77
N GLY A 96 11.61 -13.07 16.53
CA GLY A 96 11.75 -13.87 15.32
C GLY A 96 13.18 -13.99 14.78
N PRO A 97 13.38 -14.74 13.69
CA PRO A 97 14.67 -14.84 13.01
C PRO A 97 15.11 -13.55 12.32
N LEU A 98 14.20 -12.58 12.16
CA LEU A 98 14.52 -11.23 11.73
C LEU A 98 14.96 -10.40 12.93
N GLY A 99 16.17 -9.83 12.84
CA GLY A 99 16.72 -8.97 13.89
C GLY A 99 15.94 -7.66 14.06
N PRO A 100 16.07 -6.99 15.23
CA PRO A 100 15.33 -5.76 15.53
C PRO A 100 15.55 -4.64 14.50
N GLU A 101 16.78 -4.50 13.99
CA GLU A 101 17.14 -3.47 12.99
C GLU A 101 16.33 -3.64 11.70
N SER A 102 16.27 -4.85 11.15
CA SER A 102 15.51 -5.15 9.93
C SER A 102 14.02 -4.93 10.13
N ILE A 103 13.47 -5.32 11.28
CA ILE A 103 12.07 -5.08 11.60
C ILE A 103 11.78 -3.57 11.68
N VAL A 104 12.64 -2.79 12.35
CA VAL A 104 12.49 -1.34 12.44
C VAL A 104 12.51 -0.68 11.06
N GLU A 105 13.38 -1.12 10.15
CA GLU A 105 13.44 -0.61 8.77
C GLU A 105 12.14 -0.88 8.00
N ILE A 106 11.59 -2.09 8.10
CA ILE A 106 10.31 -2.46 7.48
C ILE A 106 9.20 -1.57 8.05
N PHE A 107 9.12 -1.42 9.37
CA PHE A 107 8.07 -0.63 10.00
C PHE A 107 8.18 0.87 9.70
N ARG A 108 9.39 1.42 9.55
CA ARG A 108 9.58 2.80 9.06
C ARG A 108 9.00 2.98 7.67
N CYS A 109 9.19 2.00 6.78
CA CYS A 109 8.60 2.03 5.44
C CYS A 109 7.06 2.02 5.51
N ILE A 110 6.49 1.11 6.31
CA ILE A 110 5.04 0.98 6.49
C ILE A 110 4.44 2.27 7.06
N ILE A 111 5.06 2.87 8.09
CA ILE A 111 4.65 4.14 8.69
C ILE A 111 4.66 5.26 7.64
N ARG A 112 5.76 5.39 6.89
CA ARG A 112 5.90 6.41 5.84
C ARG A 112 4.81 6.30 4.77
N GLU A 113 4.53 5.10 4.28
CA GLU A 113 3.52 4.94 3.23
C GLU A 113 2.10 5.20 3.74
N SER A 114 1.77 4.80 4.98
CA SER A 114 0.47 5.16 5.56
C SER A 114 0.32 6.66 5.79
N ARG A 115 1.40 7.35 6.18
CA ARG A 115 1.41 8.82 6.26
C ARG A 115 1.13 9.45 4.90
N ARG A 116 1.71 8.92 3.83
CA ARG A 116 1.50 9.39 2.45
C ARG A 116 0.04 9.21 1.99
N VAL A 117 -0.62 8.14 2.41
CA VAL A 117 -2.06 7.93 2.20
C VAL A 117 -2.87 9.01 2.94
N GLU A 118 -2.55 9.25 4.21
CA GLU A 118 -3.22 10.28 5.02
C GLU A 118 -3.06 11.68 4.40
N GLU A 119 -1.85 12.07 4.00
CA GLU A 119 -1.57 13.35 3.33
C GLU A 119 -2.38 13.51 2.02
N THR A 120 -2.50 12.44 1.25
CA THR A 120 -3.27 12.47 -0.01
C THR A 120 -4.75 12.65 0.28
N SER A 121 -5.26 11.95 1.28
CA SER A 121 -6.65 12.05 1.74
C SER A 121 -6.97 13.45 2.27
N MET A 122 -6.07 14.05 3.05
CA MET A 122 -6.25 15.44 3.53
C MET A 122 -6.33 16.44 2.37
N ARG A 123 -5.43 16.33 1.39
CA ARG A 123 -5.44 17.18 0.18
C ARG A 123 -6.75 17.04 -0.60
N GLU A 124 -7.28 15.82 -0.71
CA GLU A 124 -8.57 15.59 -1.38
C GLU A 124 -9.74 16.23 -0.62
N LEU A 125 -9.75 16.13 0.71
CA LEU A 125 -10.76 16.79 1.54
C LEU A 125 -10.71 18.32 1.41
N GLU A 126 -9.53 18.91 1.25
CA GLU A 126 -9.37 20.37 1.03
C GLU A 126 -9.92 20.80 -0.34
N ASN A 127 -9.57 20.07 -1.39
CA ASN A 127 -10.04 20.34 -2.74
C ASN A 127 -11.57 20.23 -2.87
N ASN A 128 -12.18 19.28 -2.16
CA ASN A 128 -13.64 19.08 -2.19
C ASN A 128 -14.39 20.22 -1.49
N HIS A 129 -13.85 20.76 -0.39
CA HIS A 129 -14.43 21.91 0.31
C HIS A 129 -14.49 23.15 -0.61
N PHE A 130 -13.39 23.45 -1.32
CA PHE A 130 -13.32 24.60 -2.24
C PHE A 130 -14.33 24.51 -3.40
N LYS A 131 -14.62 23.29 -3.88
CA LYS A 131 -15.63 23.09 -4.94
C LYS A 131 -17.06 23.37 -4.45
N GLN A 132 -17.37 23.03 -3.19
CA GLN A 132 -18.71 23.24 -2.62
C GLN A 132 -19.00 24.72 -2.37
N GLU A 133 -18.04 25.48 -1.85
CA GLU A 133 -18.20 26.92 -1.61
C GLU A 133 -18.43 27.69 -2.92
N ASN A 134 -17.68 27.35 -3.97
CA ASN A 134 -17.80 28.01 -5.27
C ASN A 134 -19.09 27.67 -6.02
N HIS A 135 -19.65 26.48 -5.82
CA HIS A 135 -20.92 26.09 -6.43
C HIS A 135 -22.13 26.75 -5.75
N ASN A 136 -22.06 26.99 -4.43
CA ASN A 136 -23.12 27.67 -3.68
C ASN A 136 -23.17 29.19 -3.90
N GLY A 137 -22.09 29.81 -4.38
CA GLY A 137 -22.03 31.26 -4.66
C GLY A 137 -22.80 31.73 -5.91
N HIS A 138 -23.23 30.83 -6.80
CA HIS A 138 -23.84 31.21 -8.09
C HIS A 138 -25.39 31.23 -8.10
N GLN A 139 -26.07 30.96 -6.98
CA GLN A 139 -27.54 30.84 -6.95
C GLN A 139 -28.32 32.07 -6.41
N HIS A 140 -27.69 33.18 -6.02
CA HIS A 140 -28.40 34.32 -5.39
C HIS A 140 -28.32 35.66 -6.14
N GLY A 141 -28.01 35.62 -7.45
CA GLY A 141 -27.83 36.82 -8.28
C GLY A 141 -28.86 37.01 -9.40
N SER A 142 -30.16 36.74 -9.20
CA SER A 142 -31.18 37.15 -10.18
C SER A 142 -32.59 37.23 -9.56
N ARG A 143 -32.84 38.30 -8.81
CA ARG A 143 -34.20 38.82 -8.61
C ARG A 143 -34.13 40.32 -8.29
N ARG A 144 -34.02 41.15 -9.33
CA ARG A 144 -34.53 42.52 -9.28
C ARG A 144 -35.16 42.94 -10.61
N VAL A 145 -36.48 43.16 -10.47
CA VAL A 145 -37.28 44.25 -11.00
C VAL A 145 -37.59 44.20 -12.50
N ARG A 146 -38.89 44.09 -12.79
CA ARG A 146 -39.64 45.04 -13.64
C ARG A 146 -41.14 44.75 -13.55
N GLY A 147 -41.93 45.79 -13.30
CA GLY A 147 -43.39 45.78 -13.24
C GLY A 147 -43.88 46.81 -12.25
#